data_AF-A0A672F953-F1
#
_entry.id   AF-A0A672F953-F1
#
_cell.length_a   1.000
_cell.length_b   1.000
_cell.length_c   1.000
_cell.angle_alpha   90.00
_cell.angle_beta   90.00
_cell.angle_gamma   90.00
#
_symmetry.space_group_name_H-M   'P 1'
#
loop_
_entity.id
_entity.type
_entity.pdbx_description
1 polymer ?
#
loop_
_entity_poly.entity_id
_entity_poly.type
_entity_poly.pdbx_seq_one_letter_code
_entity_poly.pdbx_strand_id
1 'polypeptide(L)'
;RTGLTVSPSRSQFLEGDSVSLSCEEDGWTVWRKTSRRQRSSCEDMWGKPAGSSCRISYMVTKDTGVYWCESREGAAGSSINITVAGKNTVVLQSPVLPVMEGQDVTLGCRTSAPSTLSASFFKDGVFIGTESTGHMTLRHVSRSAEGLYRCIPGQLLLPVC
;
A
#
# COMPACT_ATOMS: atom_id res chain seq x y z
N ARG A 1 -15.80 11.18 -13.02
CA ARG A 1 -15.34 11.11 -11.61
C ARG A 1 -13.84 11.33 -11.68
N THR A 2 -13.33 12.41 -11.11
CA THR A 2 -11.91 12.77 -11.18
C THR A 2 -11.13 12.06 -10.08
N GLY A 3 -10.25 11.16 -10.49
CA GLY A 3 -9.52 10.25 -9.62
C GLY A 3 -8.06 10.66 -9.36
N LEU A 4 -7.57 10.26 -8.19
CA LEU A 4 -6.14 10.16 -7.91
C LEU A 4 -5.73 8.70 -8.14
N THR A 5 -4.78 8.47 -9.03
CA THR A 5 -4.21 7.15 -9.28
C THR A 5 -2.91 6.97 -8.49
N VAL A 6 -2.70 5.77 -7.96
CA VAL A 6 -1.52 5.42 -7.17
C VAL A 6 -0.81 4.26 -7.83
N SER A 7 0.47 4.44 -8.13
CA SER A 7 1.33 3.40 -8.70
C SER A 7 2.52 3.15 -7.76
N PRO A 8 2.70 1.91 -7.30
CA PRO A 8 1.85 0.73 -7.49
C PRO A 8 0.48 0.84 -6.80
N SER A 9 -0.55 0.14 -7.32
CA SER A 9 -1.96 0.23 -6.90
C SER A 9 -2.25 -0.32 -5.50
N ARG A 10 -1.73 0.35 -4.46
CA ARG A 10 -1.87 0.01 -3.04
C ARG A 10 -1.87 1.27 -2.17
N SER A 11 -2.42 1.17 -0.96
CA SER A 11 -2.47 2.26 0.03
C SER A 11 -1.52 2.08 1.22
N GLN A 12 -0.90 0.90 1.36
CA GLN A 12 0.04 0.59 2.43
C GLN A 12 1.44 0.38 1.86
N PHE A 13 2.41 1.09 2.43
CA PHE A 13 3.81 1.12 2.01
C PHE A 13 4.73 0.88 3.20
N LEU A 14 5.95 0.48 2.90
CA LEU A 14 7.03 0.35 3.88
C LEU A 14 7.97 1.55 3.78
N GLU A 15 8.64 1.87 4.88
CA GLU A 15 9.72 2.85 4.88
C GLU A 15 10.80 2.44 3.85
N GLY A 16 11.12 3.39 2.96
CA GLY A 16 12.00 3.18 1.81
C GLY A 16 11.30 2.75 0.51
N ASP A 17 9.99 2.46 0.53
CA ASP A 17 9.24 2.27 -0.72
C ASP A 17 9.25 3.57 -1.55
N SER A 18 8.99 3.41 -2.85
CA SER A 18 8.67 4.52 -3.74
C SER A 18 7.23 4.44 -4.22
N VAL A 19 6.62 5.60 -4.46
CA VAL A 19 5.25 5.72 -4.96
C VAL A 19 5.14 6.85 -5.97
N SER A 20 4.33 6.66 -7.00
CA SER A 20 3.91 7.67 -7.96
C SER A 20 2.42 7.93 -7.79
N LEU A 21 2.06 9.19 -7.60
CA LEU A 21 0.70 9.68 -7.45
C LEU A 21 0.37 10.51 -8.69
N SER A 22 -0.71 10.21 -9.41
CA SER A 22 -1.06 10.95 -10.64
C SER A 22 -2.53 11.32 -10.68
N CYS A 23 -2.82 12.57 -10.99
CA CYS A 23 -4.18 13.03 -11.25
C CYS A 23 -4.62 12.61 -12.65
N GLU A 24 -5.86 12.14 -12.79
CA GLU A 24 -6.42 11.73 -14.08
C GLU A 24 -6.61 12.91 -15.04
N GLU A 25 -6.82 14.13 -14.52
CA GLU A 25 -6.98 15.33 -15.33
C GLU A 25 -5.66 16.11 -15.44
N ASP A 26 -5.36 16.55 -16.65
CA ASP A 26 -4.20 17.38 -16.94
C ASP A 26 -4.33 18.75 -16.27
N GLY A 27 -3.21 19.23 -15.74
CA GLY A 27 -3.14 20.54 -15.07
C GLY A 27 -3.61 20.55 -13.61
N TRP A 28 -4.09 19.42 -13.07
CA TRP A 28 -4.38 19.25 -11.65
C TRP A 28 -3.11 19.01 -10.85
N THR A 29 -3.13 19.45 -9.58
CA THR A 29 -1.99 19.35 -8.68
C THR A 29 -2.24 18.29 -7.61
N VAL A 30 -1.22 17.48 -7.31
CA VAL A 30 -1.25 16.52 -6.20
C VAL A 30 -0.99 17.26 -4.88
N TRP A 31 -1.91 17.09 -3.94
CA TRP A 31 -1.85 17.63 -2.59
C TRP A 31 -1.78 16.51 -1.55
N ARG A 32 -1.23 16.85 -0.39
CA ARG A 32 -1.25 15.96 0.77
C ARG A 32 -1.48 16.70 2.09
N LYS A 33 -1.97 15.93 3.07
CA LYS A 33 -2.09 16.28 4.48
C LYS A 33 -1.43 15.18 5.29
N THR A 34 -0.38 15.50 6.02
CA THR A 34 0.36 14.57 6.87
C THR A 34 0.45 15.11 8.29
N SER A 35 1.00 14.33 9.22
CA SER A 35 1.27 14.80 10.59
C SER A 35 2.24 15.99 10.65
N ARG A 36 3.07 16.20 9.61
CA ARG A 36 4.02 17.32 9.54
C ARG A 36 3.38 18.62 9.06
N ARG A 37 2.43 18.53 8.11
CA ARG A 37 1.83 19.69 7.44
C ARG A 37 0.38 19.41 7.11
N GLN A 38 -0.47 20.38 7.42
CA GLN A 38 -1.91 20.27 7.17
C GLN A 38 -2.27 20.30 5.69
N ARG A 39 -1.43 20.95 4.87
CA ARG A 39 -1.62 21.02 3.42
C ARG A 39 -0.29 21.33 2.76
N SER A 40 0.08 20.55 1.75
CA SER A 40 1.26 20.81 0.91
C SER A 40 1.08 20.24 -0.49
N SER A 41 1.44 21.01 -1.52
CA SER A 41 1.44 20.57 -2.93
C SER A 41 2.74 19.84 -3.25
N CYS A 42 2.80 19.00 -4.28
CA CYS A 42 4.03 18.28 -4.66
C CYS A 42 5.25 19.19 -4.86
N GLU A 43 5.01 20.45 -5.25
CA GLU A 43 6.03 21.48 -5.45
C GLU A 43 6.70 21.93 -4.15
N ASP A 44 6.10 21.65 -2.99
CA ASP A 44 6.66 21.92 -1.64
C ASP A 44 7.82 20.95 -1.25
N MET A 45 8.55 20.44 -2.25
CA MET A 45 9.78 19.65 -2.10
C MET A 45 9.65 18.34 -1.30
N TRP A 46 8.46 17.75 -1.21
CA TRP A 46 8.30 16.42 -0.62
C TRP A 46 8.22 15.28 -1.64
N GLY A 47 8.11 15.62 -2.93
CA GLY A 47 8.17 14.67 -4.04
C GLY A 47 8.82 15.33 -5.26
N LYS A 48 8.98 14.55 -6.32
CA LYS A 48 9.41 15.03 -7.64
C LYS A 48 8.16 15.23 -8.51
N PRO A 49 7.77 16.48 -8.82
CA PRO A 49 6.64 16.74 -9.69
C PRO A 49 6.99 16.40 -11.15
N ALA A 50 6.02 15.86 -11.89
CA ALA A 50 6.09 15.62 -13.32
C ALA A 50 4.69 15.79 -13.93
N GLY A 51 4.36 17.01 -14.33
CA GLY A 51 3.01 17.36 -14.79
C GLY A 51 1.98 17.20 -13.68
N SER A 52 0.90 16.47 -13.96
CA SER A 52 -0.15 16.09 -13.00
C SER A 52 0.25 14.95 -12.05
N SER A 53 1.52 14.55 -12.04
CA SER A 53 2.04 13.48 -11.19
C SER A 53 3.09 13.95 -10.18
N CYS A 54 3.20 13.20 -9.09
CA CYS A 54 4.13 13.42 -8.01
C CYS A 54 4.77 12.09 -7.58
N ARG A 55 6.10 12.02 -7.67
CA ARG A 55 6.84 10.81 -7.29
C ARG A 55 7.59 11.01 -5.98
N ILE A 56 7.30 10.17 -5.00
CA ILE A 56 8.09 10.06 -3.76
C ILE A 56 9.06 8.89 -3.94
N SER A 57 10.35 9.17 -3.97
CA SER A 57 11.38 8.15 -4.19
C SER A 57 11.72 7.33 -2.95
N TYR A 58 11.49 7.89 -1.76
CA TYR A 58 11.81 7.27 -0.49
C TYR A 58 10.78 7.70 0.56
N MET A 59 9.83 6.81 0.85
CA MET A 59 8.80 7.07 1.84
C MET A 59 9.33 6.90 3.26
N VAL A 60 8.91 7.77 4.17
CA VAL A 60 9.12 7.61 5.62
C VAL A 60 7.79 7.54 6.36
N THR A 61 7.79 7.04 7.59
CA THR A 61 6.59 6.93 8.43
C THR A 61 5.79 8.25 8.54
N LYS A 62 6.51 9.38 8.51
CA LYS A 62 5.94 10.74 8.55
C LYS A 62 5.25 11.19 7.25
N ASP A 63 5.35 10.41 6.17
CA ASP A 63 4.59 10.61 4.92
C ASP A 63 3.20 9.96 4.98
N THR A 64 2.87 9.24 6.06
CA THR A 64 1.51 8.76 6.33
C THR A 64 0.53 9.93 6.36
N GLY A 65 -0.56 9.80 5.61
CA GLY A 65 -1.55 10.87 5.49
C GLY A 65 -2.50 10.71 4.31
N VAL A 66 -3.31 11.75 4.10
CA VAL A 66 -4.32 11.80 3.05
C VAL A 66 -3.75 12.54 1.84
N TYR A 67 -3.96 11.98 0.65
CA TYR A 67 -3.51 12.52 -0.63
C TYR A 67 -4.70 12.71 -1.55
N TRP A 68 -4.74 13.80 -2.30
CA TRP A 68 -5.81 14.12 -3.24
C TRP A 68 -5.30 14.95 -4.41
N CYS A 69 -6.13 15.07 -5.45
CA CYS A 69 -5.90 15.97 -6.58
C CYS A 69 -6.79 17.20 -6.44
N GLU A 70 -6.28 18.36 -6.85
CA GLU A 70 -7.06 19.60 -6.86
C GLU A 70 -6.82 20.39 -8.15
N SER A 71 -7.89 20.93 -8.71
CA SER A 71 -7.85 21.79 -9.91
C SER A 71 -7.39 23.20 -9.55
N ARG A 72 -7.07 24.00 -10.57
CA ARG A 72 -6.67 25.41 -10.41
C ARG A 72 -7.81 26.28 -9.87
N GLU A 73 -9.04 25.88 -10.16
CA GLU A 73 -10.29 26.51 -9.73
C GLU A 73 -10.72 26.07 -8.32
N GLY A 74 -9.95 25.17 -7.68
CA GLY A 74 -10.20 24.69 -6.32
C GLY A 74 -11.13 23.48 -6.23
N ALA A 75 -11.45 22.81 -7.35
CA ALA A 75 -12.21 21.57 -7.31
C ALA A 75 -11.33 20.43 -6.81
N ALA A 76 -11.74 19.75 -5.74
CA ALA A 76 -11.02 18.61 -5.18
C ALA A 76 -11.57 17.27 -5.70
N GLY A 77 -10.67 16.37 -6.13
CA GLY A 77 -10.98 15.02 -6.56
C GLY A 77 -11.09 14.03 -5.41
N SER A 78 -11.22 12.75 -5.72
CA SER A 78 -11.21 11.70 -4.69
C SER A 78 -9.87 11.64 -3.96
N SER A 79 -9.92 11.44 -2.64
CA SER A 79 -8.73 11.28 -1.80
C SER A 79 -8.44 9.82 -1.46
N ILE A 80 -7.16 9.49 -1.26
CA ILE A 80 -6.69 8.21 -0.73
C ILE A 80 -5.92 8.43 0.57
N ASN A 81 -6.07 7.51 1.53
CA ASN A 81 -5.25 7.49 2.74
C ASN A 81 -4.08 6.54 2.54
N ILE A 82 -2.85 7.04 2.68
CA ILE A 82 -1.63 6.26 2.53
C ILE A 82 -1.00 6.06 3.90
N THR A 83 -0.67 4.80 4.21
CA THR A 83 0.01 4.42 5.46
C THR A 83 1.42 3.93 5.16
N VAL A 84 2.41 4.48 5.87
CA VAL A 84 3.82 4.06 5.76
C VAL A 84 4.25 3.41 7.06
N ALA A 85 4.43 2.10 7.01
CA ALA A 85 4.93 1.31 8.13
C ALA A 85 6.46 1.45 8.27
N GLY A 86 6.95 1.50 9.50
CA GLY A 86 8.39 1.66 9.78
C GLY A 86 9.19 0.40 9.51
N LYS A 87 10.51 0.50 9.73
CA LYS A 87 11.42 -0.67 9.68
C LYS A 87 10.98 -1.79 10.63
N ASN A 88 11.23 -3.04 10.23
CA ASN A 88 10.86 -4.28 10.91
C ASN A 88 9.35 -4.50 11.05
N THR A 89 8.54 -3.82 10.25
CA THR A 89 7.09 -4.04 10.20
C THR A 89 6.75 -5.02 9.09
N VAL A 90 5.72 -5.84 9.34
CA VAL A 90 5.13 -6.76 8.36
C VAL A 90 3.83 -6.13 7.86
N VAL A 91 3.69 -6.01 6.54
CA VAL A 91 2.50 -5.45 5.90
C VAL A 91 1.85 -6.53 5.06
N LEU A 92 0.58 -6.81 5.35
CA LEU A 92 -0.26 -7.63 4.49
C LEU A 92 -0.82 -6.76 3.37
N GLN A 93 -0.51 -7.13 2.14
CA GLN A 93 -1.04 -6.53 0.94
C GLN A 93 -2.29 -7.28 0.50
N SER A 94 -3.43 -6.58 0.52
CA SER A 94 -4.69 -7.02 -0.06
C SER A 94 -5.08 -6.14 -1.24
N PRO A 95 -5.91 -6.62 -2.18
CA PRO A 95 -6.53 -5.78 -3.19
C PRO A 95 -7.31 -4.62 -2.57
N VAL A 96 -7.37 -3.49 -3.28
CA VAL A 96 -8.00 -2.24 -2.81
C VAL A 96 -9.51 -2.19 -3.13
N LEU A 97 -10.01 -3.12 -3.95
CA LEU A 97 -11.40 -3.18 -4.40
C LEU A 97 -12.19 -4.29 -3.68
N PRO A 98 -13.54 -4.18 -3.56
CA PRO A 98 -14.38 -5.26 -3.09
C PRO A 98 -14.17 -6.51 -3.94
N VAL A 99 -13.92 -7.64 -3.29
CA VAL A 99 -13.75 -8.93 -3.95
C VAL A 99 -15.14 -9.55 -4.15
N MET A 100 -15.46 -9.96 -5.39
CA MET A 100 -16.71 -10.69 -5.68
C MET A 100 -16.53 -12.18 -5.47
N GLU A 101 -17.62 -12.88 -5.13
CA GLU A 101 -17.61 -14.34 -5.02
C GLU A 101 -17.17 -14.98 -6.35
N GLY A 102 -16.42 -16.07 -6.26
CA GLY A 102 -15.85 -16.79 -7.39
C GLY A 102 -14.53 -16.22 -7.92
N GLN A 103 -14.08 -15.04 -7.47
CA GLN A 103 -12.78 -14.49 -7.86
C GLN A 103 -11.62 -15.11 -7.08
N ASP A 104 -10.44 -15.05 -7.66
CA ASP A 104 -9.19 -15.40 -6.98
C ASP A 104 -8.58 -14.15 -6.35
N VAL A 105 -8.13 -14.28 -5.10
CA VAL A 105 -7.49 -13.19 -4.35
C VAL A 105 -6.07 -13.59 -3.99
N THR A 106 -5.11 -12.75 -4.36
CA THR A 106 -3.72 -12.93 -3.92
C THR A 106 -3.40 -11.97 -2.78
N LEU A 107 -3.04 -12.54 -1.64
CA LEU A 107 -2.50 -11.84 -0.48
C LEU A 107 -0.97 -11.83 -0.55
N GLY A 108 -0.35 -10.67 -0.38
CA GLY A 108 1.11 -10.54 -0.33
C GLY A 108 1.60 -10.24 1.08
N CYS A 109 2.59 -10.99 1.57
CA CYS A 109 3.27 -10.68 2.83
C CYS A 109 4.57 -9.94 2.53
N ARG A 110 4.64 -8.65 2.85
CA ARG A 110 5.86 -7.85 2.65
C ARG A 110 6.47 -7.44 3.98
N THR A 111 7.81 -7.44 4.00
CA THR A 111 8.59 -6.95 5.13
C THR A 111 9.61 -5.93 4.63
N SER A 112 10.16 -5.13 5.55
CA SER A 112 11.23 -4.19 5.24
C SER A 112 12.58 -4.85 4.93
N ALA A 113 12.71 -6.17 5.13
CA ALA A 113 13.92 -6.91 4.78
C ALA A 113 13.81 -7.43 3.33
N PRO A 114 14.88 -7.35 2.51
CA PRO A 114 14.86 -7.75 1.10
C PRO A 114 14.70 -9.27 0.87
N SER A 115 14.63 -10.06 1.93
CA SER A 115 14.41 -11.51 1.87
C SER A 115 12.91 -11.82 1.98
N THR A 116 12.25 -12.05 0.85
CA THR A 116 11.03 -12.87 0.80
C THR A 116 11.41 -14.32 1.10
N LEU A 117 11.65 -14.59 2.38
CA LEU A 117 11.55 -15.94 2.94
C LEU A 117 10.07 -16.29 3.07
N SER A 118 9.80 -17.58 3.21
CA SER A 118 8.46 -18.13 3.37
C SER A 118 7.61 -17.28 4.33
N ALA A 119 6.30 -17.15 4.11
CA ALA A 119 5.42 -16.46 5.04
C ALA A 119 4.28 -17.38 5.44
N SER A 120 4.00 -17.42 6.75
CA SER A 120 2.83 -18.11 7.31
C SER A 120 1.65 -17.16 7.34
N PHE A 121 0.52 -17.60 6.81
CA PHE A 121 -0.72 -16.83 6.73
C PHE A 121 -1.74 -17.34 7.75
N PHE A 122 -2.53 -16.41 8.27
CA PHE A 122 -3.57 -16.63 9.26
C PHE A 122 -4.86 -15.90 8.85
N LYS A 123 -6.01 -16.54 9.05
CA LYS A 123 -7.34 -15.97 8.92
C LYS A 123 -8.06 -16.10 10.27
N ASP A 124 -8.54 -14.99 10.82
CA ASP A 124 -9.25 -14.95 12.11
C ASP A 124 -8.46 -15.64 13.24
N GLY A 125 -7.12 -15.51 13.19
CA GLY A 125 -6.19 -16.15 14.12
C GLY A 125 -5.84 -17.62 13.80
N VAL A 126 -6.53 -18.26 12.87
CA VAL A 126 -6.30 -19.66 12.46
C VAL A 126 -5.26 -19.72 11.34
N PHE A 127 -4.28 -20.62 11.47
CA PHE A 127 -3.27 -20.86 10.43
C PHE A 127 -3.91 -21.45 9.17
N ILE A 128 -3.62 -20.84 8.01
CA ILE A 128 -4.18 -21.27 6.71
C ILE A 128 -3.11 -21.75 5.72
N GLY A 129 -1.82 -21.62 6.04
CA GLY A 129 -0.75 -22.15 5.20
C GLY A 129 0.53 -21.32 5.25
N THR A 130 1.60 -21.87 4.65
CA THR A 130 2.89 -21.20 4.51
C THR A 130 3.31 -21.20 3.04
N GLU A 131 3.63 -20.02 2.51
CA GLU A 131 4.01 -19.83 1.11
C GLU A 131 5.46 -19.40 1.00
N SER A 132 6.27 -20.12 0.22
CA SER A 132 7.71 -19.86 0.08
C SER A 132 8.02 -18.52 -0.59
N THR A 133 7.11 -18.02 -1.42
CA THR A 133 7.21 -16.73 -2.11
C THR A 133 6.72 -15.57 -1.25
N GLY A 134 6.03 -15.85 -0.14
CA GLY A 134 5.30 -14.85 0.63
C GLY A 134 4.02 -14.35 -0.05
N HIS A 135 3.53 -15.03 -1.09
CA HIS A 135 2.26 -14.72 -1.75
C HIS A 135 1.30 -15.91 -1.62
N MET A 136 0.10 -15.68 -1.09
CA MET A 136 -0.95 -16.69 -0.96
C MET A 136 -2.14 -16.37 -1.85
N THR A 137 -2.55 -17.32 -2.69
CA THR A 137 -3.76 -17.20 -3.52
C THR A 137 -4.92 -17.97 -2.91
N LEU A 138 -5.96 -17.24 -2.49
CA LEU A 138 -7.26 -17.81 -2.15
C LEU A 138 -8.05 -17.98 -3.45
N ARG A 139 -8.33 -19.23 -3.81
CA ARG A 139 -9.04 -19.55 -5.06
C ARG A 139 -10.55 -19.64 -4.84
N HIS A 140 -11.33 -19.18 -5.81
CA HIS A 140 -12.80 -19.24 -5.80
C HIS A 140 -13.38 -18.76 -4.47
N VAL A 141 -13.05 -17.52 -4.07
CA VAL A 141 -13.49 -16.97 -2.79
C VAL A 141 -15.02 -16.95 -2.67
N SER A 142 -15.53 -17.20 -1.47
CA SER A 142 -16.95 -17.08 -1.13
C SER A 142 -17.10 -16.18 0.10
N ARG A 143 -18.32 -15.93 0.57
CA ARG A 143 -18.55 -15.22 1.84
C ARG A 143 -17.75 -15.76 3.04
N SER A 144 -17.33 -17.03 3.05
CA SER A 144 -16.48 -17.57 4.12
C SER A 144 -15.04 -17.04 4.12
N ALA A 145 -14.60 -16.45 3.00
CA ALA A 145 -13.31 -15.78 2.89
C ALA A 145 -13.30 -14.41 3.58
N GLU A 146 -14.46 -13.87 3.98
CA GLU A 146 -14.51 -12.67 4.82
C GLU A 146 -13.86 -12.93 6.18
N GLY A 147 -12.97 -12.04 6.62
CA GLY A 147 -12.26 -12.19 7.90
C GLY A 147 -11.03 -11.30 8.01
N LEU A 148 -10.38 -11.36 9.17
CA LEU A 148 -9.13 -10.64 9.44
C LEU A 148 -7.93 -11.51 9.04
N TYR A 149 -7.14 -11.03 8.09
CA TYR A 149 -5.94 -11.72 7.65
C TYR A 149 -4.67 -11.14 8.28
N ARG A 150 -3.72 -12.02 8.61
CA ARG A 150 -2.39 -11.67 9.10
C ARG A 150 -1.35 -12.59 8.47
N CYS A 151 -0.15 -12.09 8.24
CA CYS A 151 0.99 -12.92 7.87
C CYS A 151 2.17 -12.75 8.84
N ILE A 152 3.00 -13.77 8.94
CA ILE A 152 4.25 -13.77 9.72
C ILE A 152 5.38 -14.25 8.80
N PRO A 153 6.51 -13.52 8.73
CA PRO A 153 7.69 -13.98 8.02
C PRO A 153 8.24 -15.25 8.66
N GLY A 154 8.60 -16.22 7.83
CA GLY A 154 9.23 -17.47 8.22
C GLY A 154 10.62 -17.21 8.76
N GLN A 155 10.87 -17.71 9.97
CA GLN A 155 12.15 -17.62 10.63
C GLN A 155 13.10 -18.68 10.07
N LEU A 156 14.30 -18.28 9.63
CA LEU A 156 15.40 -19.23 9.43
C LEU A 156 15.79 -19.78 10.81
N LEU A 157 15.38 -21.01 11.13
CA LEU A 157 16.03 -21.76 12.19
C LEU A 157 17.35 -22.26 11.61
N LEU A 158 18.45 -21.62 12.01
CA LEU A 158 19.77 -22.23 11.80
C LEU A 158 19.77 -23.56 12.58
N PRO A 159 20.03 -24.71 11.94
CA PRO A 159 20.38 -25.90 12.71
C PRO A 159 21.66 -25.53 13.46
N VAL A 160 21.55 -25.44 14.79
CA VAL A 160 22.73 -25.41 15.65
C VAL A 160 23.28 -26.83 15.60
N CYS A 161 24.38 -27.04 14.89
CA CYS A 161 25.19 -28.24 15.02
C CYS A 161 25.96 -28.20 16.34
#